data_AF-A0A520QA91-F1
#
_entry.id   AF-A0A520QA91-F1
#
_cell.length_a   1.000
_cell.length_b   1.000
_cell.length_c   1.000
_cell.angle_alpha   90.00
_cell.angle_beta   90.00
_cell.angle_gamma   90.00
#
_symmetry.space_group_name_H-M   'P 1'
#
loop_
_entity.id
_entity.type
_entity.pdbx_description
1 polymer ?
#
loop_
_entity_poly.entity_id
_entity_poly.type
_entity_poly.pdbx_seq_one_letter_code
_entity_poly.pdbx_strand_id
1 'polypeptide(L)'
;MSQEPPLPSQVRARVLADHAKLRKSIAEIRSLLGAPTGRLELADESQLAVATRALLDSLEAHLALEDQILLPTLATIDAWGPERARKLSAEHAAQRETLSSLRALLSTEGAWTFVPRLQRFLDRLERDMELEEAEELDESLLREYPIRADLGGG
;
A
#
# COMPACT_ATOMS: atom_id res chain seq x y z
N MET A 1 -21.37 -16.86 12.24
CA MET A 1 -20.63 -17.66 11.24
C MET A 1 -19.17 -17.31 11.43
N SER A 2 -18.38 -18.22 11.99
CA SER A 2 -16.94 -18.01 12.10
C SER A 2 -16.36 -18.06 10.69
N GLN A 3 -15.99 -16.91 10.14
CA GLN A 3 -15.18 -16.87 8.93
C GLN A 3 -13.82 -17.41 9.34
N GLU A 4 -13.37 -18.51 8.74
CA GLU A 4 -11.99 -18.96 8.90
C GLU A 4 -11.05 -17.84 8.45
N PRO A 5 -9.94 -17.60 9.17
CA PRO A 5 -8.96 -16.60 8.74
C PRO A 5 -8.43 -16.97 7.35
N PRO A 6 -8.22 -15.98 6.45
CA PRO A 6 -7.73 -16.25 5.11
C PRO A 6 -6.35 -16.92 5.15
N LEU A 7 -6.08 -17.80 4.18
CA LEU A 7 -4.77 -18.45 4.07
C LEU A 7 -3.69 -17.41 3.76
N PRO A 8 -2.43 -17.59 4.22
CA PRO A 8 -1.35 -16.65 3.92
C PRO A 8 -1.14 -16.38 2.42
N SER A 9 -1.30 -17.42 1.60
CA SER A 9 -1.26 -17.34 0.13
C SER A 9 -2.37 -16.46 -0.45
N GLN A 10 -3.57 -16.49 0.13
CA GLN A 10 -4.71 -15.67 -0.27
C GLN A 10 -4.54 -14.22 0.18
N VAL A 11 -4.01 -14.00 1.38
CA VAL A 11 -3.64 -12.67 1.87
C VAL A 11 -2.64 -12.04 0.92
N ARG A 12 -1.55 -12.75 0.59
CA ARG A 12 -0.54 -12.32 -0.38
C ARG A 12 -1.16 -11.91 -1.71
N ALA A 13 -1.95 -12.79 -2.31
CA ALA A 13 -2.57 -12.55 -3.61
C ALA A 13 -3.48 -11.31 -3.59
N ARG A 14 -4.17 -11.07 -2.48
CA ARG A 14 -5.04 -9.92 -2.31
C ARG A 14 -4.26 -8.62 -2.21
N VAL A 15 -3.20 -8.59 -1.42
CA VAL A 15 -2.33 -7.40 -1.25
C VAL A 15 -1.66 -7.04 -2.58
N LEU A 16 -1.07 -8.02 -3.28
CA LEU A 16 -0.46 -7.81 -4.60
C LEU A 16 -1.46 -7.28 -5.64
N ALA A 17 -2.72 -7.72 -5.59
CA ALA A 17 -3.76 -7.22 -6.47
C ALA A 17 -4.09 -5.74 -6.19
N ASP A 18 -4.00 -5.29 -4.94
CA ASP A 18 -4.14 -3.88 -4.59
C ASP A 18 -2.91 -3.06 -4.97
N HIS A 19 -1.69 -3.59 -4.82
CA HIS A 19 -0.47 -2.94 -5.34
C HIS A 19 -0.56 -2.70 -6.86
N ALA A 20 -1.08 -3.66 -7.62
CA ALA A 20 -1.27 -3.49 -9.06
C ALA A 20 -2.23 -2.32 -9.40
N LYS A 21 -3.27 -2.11 -8.58
CA LYS A 21 -4.19 -0.97 -8.74
C LYS A 21 -3.51 0.34 -8.37
N LEU A 22 -2.79 0.38 -7.25
CA LEU A 22 -2.03 1.56 -6.83
C LEU A 22 -1.02 1.97 -7.88
N ARG A 23 -0.23 1.04 -8.43
CA ARG A 23 0.71 1.31 -9.54
C ARG A 23 0.02 1.88 -10.77
N LYS A 24 -1.18 1.42 -11.12
CA LYS A 24 -1.95 1.98 -12.23
C LYS A 24 -2.34 3.44 -11.95
N SER A 25 -2.82 3.75 -10.75
CA SER A 25 -3.16 5.13 -10.34
C SER A 25 -1.92 6.04 -10.30
N ILE A 26 -0.78 5.53 -9.86
CA ILE A 26 0.49 6.26 -9.89
C ILE A 26 0.89 6.59 -11.33
N ALA A 27 0.80 5.61 -12.25
CA ALA A 27 1.11 5.82 -13.67
C ALA A 27 0.18 6.85 -14.32
N GLU A 28 -1.10 6.83 -13.99
CA GLU A 28 -2.09 7.83 -14.45
C GLU A 28 -1.71 9.24 -13.99
N ILE A 29 -1.40 9.43 -12.69
CA ILE A 29 -0.95 10.72 -12.15
C ILE A 29 0.35 11.16 -12.81
N ARG A 30 1.33 10.27 -12.99
CA ARG A 30 2.59 10.59 -13.70
C ARG A 30 2.33 11.05 -15.14
N SER A 31 1.36 10.46 -15.83
CA SER A 31 0.95 10.90 -17.17
C SER A 31 0.35 12.31 -17.14
N LEU A 32 -0.47 12.63 -16.14
CA LEU A 32 -1.06 13.97 -15.98
C LEU A 32 -0.01 15.03 -15.64
N LEU A 33 1.04 14.65 -14.90
CA LEU A 33 2.20 15.52 -14.64
C LEU A 33 3.11 15.69 -15.87
N GLY A 34 2.92 14.88 -16.91
CA GLY A 34 3.78 14.72 -18.09
C GLY A 34 3.59 15.71 -19.24
N ALA A 35 2.99 16.88 -19.01
CA ALA A 35 3.01 17.97 -20.00
C ALA A 35 4.37 18.71 -19.95
N PRO A 36 5.22 18.68 -21.00
CA PRO A 36 6.55 19.30 -21.00
C PRO A 36 6.53 20.84 -21.08
N THR A 37 5.36 21.47 -21.12
CA THR A 37 5.18 22.87 -21.52
C THR A 37 5.23 23.87 -20.35
N GLY A 38 5.40 23.40 -19.11
CA GLY A 38 5.46 24.27 -17.93
C GLY A 38 4.13 24.97 -17.60
N ARG A 39 3.02 24.56 -18.25
CA ARG A 39 1.64 24.97 -17.93
C ARG A 39 0.67 23.81 -18.16
N LEU A 40 0.23 23.13 -17.09
CA LEU A 40 -1.06 22.45 -17.01
C LEU A 40 -2.18 23.45 -17.26
N GLU A 41 -3.16 23.08 -18.09
CA GLU A 41 -4.40 23.81 -18.22
C GLU A 41 -5.28 23.62 -16.97
N LEU A 42 -6.26 24.50 -16.72
CA LEU A 42 -7.18 24.37 -15.58
C LEU A 42 -7.91 23.02 -15.55
N ALA A 43 -8.17 22.44 -16.74
CA ALA A 43 -8.75 21.11 -16.86
C ALA A 43 -7.79 20.01 -16.38
N ASP A 44 -6.49 20.13 -16.69
CA ASP A 44 -5.46 19.20 -16.25
C ASP A 44 -5.24 19.30 -14.74
N GLU A 45 -5.29 20.52 -14.18
CA GLU A 45 -5.20 20.76 -12.73
C GLU A 45 -6.36 20.08 -11.98
N SER A 46 -7.59 20.20 -12.48
CA SER A 46 -8.74 19.52 -11.90
C SER A 46 -8.63 18.00 -12.01
N GLN A 47 -8.20 17.48 -13.16
CA GLN A 47 -7.98 16.04 -13.37
C GLN A 47 -6.89 15.50 -12.45
N LEU A 48 -5.78 16.22 -12.30
CA LEU A 48 -4.70 15.87 -11.38
C LEU A 48 -5.19 15.81 -9.93
N ALA A 49 -6.01 16.78 -9.52
CA ALA A 49 -6.58 16.79 -8.17
C ALA A 49 -7.53 15.60 -7.94
N VAL A 50 -8.38 15.28 -8.91
CA VAL A 50 -9.29 14.12 -8.85
C VAL A 50 -8.50 12.80 -8.80
N ALA A 51 -7.54 12.61 -9.70
CA ALA A 51 -6.70 11.41 -9.74
C ALA A 51 -5.87 11.25 -8.44
N THR A 52 -5.32 12.36 -7.93
CA THR A 52 -4.63 12.37 -6.64
C THR A 52 -5.57 11.93 -5.52
N ARG A 53 -6.77 12.50 -5.42
CA ARG A 53 -7.72 12.14 -4.36
C ARG A 53 -8.11 10.66 -4.43
N ALA A 54 -8.35 10.15 -5.64
CA ALA A 54 -8.62 8.73 -5.85
C ALA A 54 -7.45 7.82 -5.43
N LEU A 55 -6.20 8.20 -5.72
CA LEU A 55 -5.03 7.47 -5.23
C LEU A 55 -4.95 7.47 -3.70
N LEU A 56 -5.16 8.63 -3.06
CA LEU A 56 -5.10 8.75 -1.59
C LEU A 56 -6.20 7.89 -0.93
N ASP A 57 -7.41 7.89 -1.49
CA ASP A 57 -8.52 7.03 -1.03
C ASP A 57 -8.20 5.55 -1.21
N SER A 58 -7.61 5.18 -2.35
CA SER A 58 -7.19 3.80 -2.61
C SER A 58 -6.08 3.35 -1.65
N LEU A 59 -5.12 4.23 -1.35
CA LEU A 59 -4.03 3.89 -0.43
C LEU A 59 -4.56 3.72 0.99
N GLU A 60 -5.44 4.60 1.45
CA GLU A 60 -6.06 4.47 2.77
C GLU A 60 -6.86 3.17 2.92
N ALA A 61 -7.60 2.78 1.88
CA ALA A 61 -8.32 1.51 1.86
C ALA A 61 -7.36 0.30 1.86
N HIS A 62 -6.24 0.39 1.16
CA HIS A 62 -5.21 -0.64 1.12
C HIS A 62 -4.53 -0.82 2.50
N LEU A 63 -4.12 0.26 3.16
CA LEU A 63 -3.56 0.18 4.52
C LEU A 63 -4.56 -0.42 5.52
N ALA A 64 -5.84 -0.08 5.39
CA ALA A 64 -6.89 -0.64 6.23
C ALA A 64 -7.08 -2.15 5.97
N LEU A 65 -6.98 -2.58 4.71
CA LEU A 65 -7.02 -3.99 4.35
C LEU A 65 -5.85 -4.75 4.98
N GLU A 66 -4.62 -4.25 4.85
CA GLU A 66 -3.44 -4.90 5.40
C GLU A 66 -3.48 -4.98 6.92
N ASP A 67 -3.92 -3.92 7.59
CA ASP A 67 -4.13 -3.96 9.03
C ASP A 67 -5.13 -5.05 9.44
N GLN A 68 -6.13 -5.30 8.59
CA GLN A 68 -7.16 -6.31 8.83
C GLN A 68 -6.69 -7.73 8.54
N ILE A 69 -5.91 -7.96 7.48
CA ILE A 69 -5.60 -9.31 6.99
C ILE A 69 -4.12 -9.65 7.00
N LEU A 70 -3.21 -8.71 6.72
CA LEU A 70 -1.79 -8.96 6.62
C LEU A 70 -1.12 -8.94 8.00
N LEU A 71 -1.38 -7.91 8.81
CA LEU A 71 -0.80 -7.81 10.16
C LEU A 71 -1.08 -9.05 11.04
N PRO A 72 -2.33 -9.57 11.12
CA PRO A 72 -2.59 -10.76 11.93
C PRO A 72 -1.92 -12.02 11.37
N THR A 73 -1.85 -12.15 10.05
CA THR A 73 -1.15 -13.26 9.39
C THR A 73 0.35 -13.20 9.67
N LEU A 74 1.00 -12.04 9.48
CA LEU A 74 2.42 -11.87 9.79
C LEU A 74 2.69 -12.15 11.27
N ALA A 75 1.85 -11.67 12.18
CA ALA A 75 2.03 -11.86 13.62
C ALA A 75 2.06 -13.34 14.07
N THR A 76 1.50 -14.25 13.27
CA THR A 76 1.34 -15.67 13.62
C THR A 76 2.19 -16.61 12.78
N ILE A 77 2.93 -16.09 11.80
CA ILE A 77 3.55 -16.92 10.76
C ILE A 77 4.80 -17.66 11.21
N ASP A 78 5.61 -17.04 12.07
CA ASP A 78 6.81 -17.64 12.67
C ASP A 78 7.20 -16.91 13.97
N ALA A 79 8.36 -17.25 14.54
CA ALA A 79 8.88 -16.67 15.78
C ALA A 79 9.22 -15.16 15.70
N TRP A 80 9.48 -14.64 14.50
CA TRP A 80 9.74 -13.21 14.23
C TRP A 80 8.50 -12.45 13.76
N GLY A 81 7.41 -13.17 13.49
CA GLY A 81 6.13 -12.65 13.03
C GLY A 81 5.60 -11.45 13.82
N PRO A 82 5.53 -11.51 15.17
CA PRO A 82 5.04 -10.39 15.97
C PRO A 82 5.83 -9.10 15.78
N GLU A 83 7.16 -9.19 15.63
CA GLU A 83 8.01 -8.02 15.44
C GLU A 83 7.85 -7.44 14.03
N ARG A 84 7.72 -8.28 13.00
CA ARG A 84 7.41 -7.82 11.64
C ARG A 84 6.06 -7.10 11.57
N ALA A 85 5.02 -7.68 12.18
CA ALA A 85 3.71 -7.02 12.26
C ALA A 85 3.78 -5.68 13.01
N ARG A 86 4.57 -5.60 14.10
CA ARG A 86 4.77 -4.35 14.83
C ARG A 86 5.49 -3.29 14.00
N LYS A 87 6.54 -3.66 13.25
CA LYS A 87 7.27 -2.78 12.33
C LYS A 87 6.33 -2.24 11.24
N LEU A 88 5.63 -3.13 10.53
CA LEU A 88 4.72 -2.75 9.46
C LEU A 88 3.58 -1.84 9.96
N SER A 89 3.00 -2.14 11.12
CA SER A 89 1.97 -1.29 11.73
C SER A 89 2.47 0.13 12.04
N ALA A 90 3.72 0.28 12.49
CA ALA A 90 4.32 1.58 12.73
C ALA A 90 4.58 2.35 11.42
N GLU A 91 4.98 1.64 10.36
CA GLU A 91 5.15 2.21 9.02
C GLU A 91 3.80 2.69 8.45
N HIS A 92 2.73 1.91 8.60
CA HIS A 92 1.37 2.30 8.20
C HIS A 92 0.89 3.56 8.94
N ALA A 93 1.18 3.69 10.24
CA ALA A 93 0.86 4.90 11.00
C ALA A 93 1.53 6.14 10.40
N ALA A 94 2.84 6.05 10.07
CA ALA A 94 3.58 7.15 9.44
C ALA A 94 3.09 7.46 8.02
N GLN A 95 2.69 6.44 7.24
CA GLN A 95 2.08 6.64 5.93
C GLN A 95 0.72 7.34 6.03
N ARG A 96 -0.11 7.03 7.04
CA ARG A 96 -1.39 7.73 7.30
C ARG A 96 -1.20 9.20 7.66
N GLU A 97 -0.17 9.54 8.43
CA GLU A 97 0.18 10.93 8.70
C GLU A 97 0.58 11.68 7.41
N THR A 98 1.33 11.00 6.53
CA THR A 98 1.71 11.55 5.23
C THR A 98 0.49 11.75 4.33
N LEU A 99 -0.42 10.78 4.28
CA LEU A 99 -1.70 10.87 3.57
C LEU A 99 -2.54 12.06 4.04
N SER A 100 -2.72 12.19 5.36
CA SER A 100 -3.46 13.32 5.96
C SER A 100 -2.86 14.66 5.55
N SER A 101 -1.53 14.77 5.61
CA SER A 101 -0.80 15.98 5.19
C SER A 101 -1.02 16.32 3.72
N LEU A 102 -0.98 15.32 2.82
CA LEU A 102 -1.22 15.52 1.39
C LEU A 102 -2.67 15.89 1.09
N ARG A 103 -3.65 15.29 1.80
CA ARG A 103 -5.07 15.64 1.67
C ARG A 103 -5.34 17.09 2.07
N ALA A 104 -4.70 17.55 3.15
CA ALA A 104 -4.79 18.94 3.60
C ALA A 104 -4.24 19.88 2.53
N LEU A 105 -3.03 19.61 2.03
CA LEU A 105 -2.39 20.42 0.98
C LEU A 105 -3.25 20.51 -0.29
N LEU A 106 -3.78 19.38 -0.75
CA LEU A 106 -4.66 19.33 -1.93
C LEU A 106 -5.94 20.18 -1.76
N SER A 107 -6.38 20.42 -0.52
CA SER A 107 -7.59 21.18 -0.21
C SER A 107 -7.32 22.67 0.00
N THR A 108 -6.08 23.06 0.29
CA THR A 108 -5.72 24.44 0.67
C THR A 108 -4.84 25.16 -0.35
N GLU A 109 -4.06 24.42 -1.13
CA GLU A 109 -3.11 24.97 -2.10
C GLU A 109 -3.57 24.67 -3.55
N GLY A 110 -3.19 25.52 -4.51
CA GLY A 110 -3.34 25.21 -5.95
C GLY A 110 -2.41 24.06 -6.36
N ALA A 111 -2.76 23.29 -7.38
CA ALA A 111 -2.07 22.02 -7.68
C ALA A 111 -0.56 22.19 -7.92
N TRP A 112 -0.13 23.33 -8.44
CA TRP A 112 1.28 23.63 -8.76
C TRP A 112 2.24 23.63 -7.57
N THR A 113 1.84 24.15 -6.41
CA THR A 113 2.71 24.14 -5.22
C THR A 113 2.79 22.75 -4.57
N PHE A 114 1.85 21.87 -4.93
CA PHE A 114 1.75 20.51 -4.46
C PHE A 114 2.50 19.49 -5.36
N VAL A 115 2.68 19.76 -6.66
CA VAL A 115 3.33 18.83 -7.61
C VAL A 115 4.67 18.23 -7.12
N PRO A 116 5.66 19.02 -6.64
CA PRO A 116 6.94 18.43 -6.21
C PRO A 116 6.79 17.53 -4.97
N ARG A 117 5.81 17.81 -4.11
CA ARG A 117 5.49 16.97 -2.95
C ARG A 117 4.80 15.68 -3.39
N LEU A 118 3.88 15.78 -4.36
CA LEU A 118 3.24 14.62 -4.98
C LEU A 118 4.26 13.70 -5.61
N GLN A 119 5.16 14.21 -6.46
CA GLN A 119 6.18 13.39 -7.12
C GLN A 119 7.03 12.59 -6.13
N ARG A 120 7.53 13.25 -5.08
CA ARG A 120 8.29 12.57 -4.01
C ARG A 120 7.46 11.52 -3.26
N PHE A 121 6.17 11.78 -3.06
CA PHE A 121 5.27 10.81 -2.46
C PHE A 121 5.07 9.60 -3.35
N LEU A 122 4.85 9.78 -4.66
CA LEU A 122 4.73 8.68 -5.62
C LEU A 122 6.01 7.84 -5.66
N ASP A 123 7.19 8.48 -5.73
CA ASP A 123 8.49 7.79 -5.72
C ASP A 123 8.73 6.99 -4.43
N ARG A 124 8.20 7.47 -3.29
CA ARG A 124 8.29 6.76 -2.02
C ARG A 124 7.32 5.58 -1.99
N LEU A 125 6.07 5.80 -2.41
CA LEU A 125 5.04 4.76 -2.41
C LEU A 125 5.43 3.56 -3.29
N GLU A 126 6.01 3.81 -4.48
CA GLU A 126 6.50 2.74 -5.33
C GLU A 126 7.61 1.93 -4.66
N ARG A 127 8.57 2.60 -4.00
CA ARG A 127 9.65 1.93 -3.27
C ARG A 127 9.14 1.17 -2.04
N ASP A 128 8.19 1.73 -1.30
CA ASP A 128 7.58 1.05 -0.16
C ASP A 128 6.91 -0.25 -0.63
N MET A 129 6.12 -0.22 -1.72
CA MET A 129 5.51 -1.44 -2.30
C MET A 129 6.56 -2.46 -2.77
N GLU A 130 7.67 -2.02 -3.38
CA GLU A 130 8.75 -2.92 -3.82
C GLU A 130 9.45 -3.62 -2.65
N LEU A 131 9.69 -2.88 -1.55
CA LEU A 131 10.29 -3.45 -0.35
C LEU A 131 9.34 -4.44 0.33
N GLU A 132 8.07 -4.06 0.48
CA GLU A 132 7.06 -4.93 1.09
C GLU A 132 6.86 -6.22 0.28
N GLU A 133 6.90 -6.13 -1.05
CA GLU A 133 6.84 -7.29 -1.93
C GLU A 133 8.01 -8.25 -1.76
N ALA A 134 9.19 -7.73 -1.40
CA ALA A 134 10.41 -8.50 -1.23
C ALA A 134 10.60 -9.04 0.19
N GLU A 135 10.00 -8.39 1.20
CA GLU A 135 10.18 -8.73 2.62
C GLU A 135 8.91 -9.41 3.19
N GLU A 136 7.81 -8.68 3.32
CA GLU A 136 6.59 -9.13 4.02
C GLU A 136 5.66 -9.98 3.14
N LEU A 137 5.70 -9.81 1.81
CA LEU A 137 4.91 -10.58 0.85
C LEU A 137 5.75 -11.62 0.10
N ASP A 138 6.96 -11.91 0.57
CA ASP A 138 7.78 -12.96 -0.02
C ASP A 138 7.03 -14.30 -0.04
N GLU A 139 7.14 -15.00 -1.16
CA GLU A 139 6.39 -16.25 -1.36
C GLU A 139 6.85 -17.34 -0.38
N SER A 140 8.13 -17.38 -0.01
CA SER A 140 8.64 -18.37 0.95
C SER A 140 8.16 -18.10 2.37
N LEU A 141 7.87 -16.84 2.69
CA LEU A 141 7.29 -16.43 3.97
C LEU A 141 5.80 -16.79 4.03
N LEU A 142 5.01 -16.40 3.03
CA LEU A 142 3.54 -16.57 2.99
C LEU A 142 3.08 -17.89 2.34
N ARG A 143 3.95 -18.91 2.28
CA ARG A 143 3.58 -20.26 1.84
C ARG A 143 2.89 -21.02 2.96
N GLU A 144 1.93 -21.86 2.56
CA GLU A 144 1.33 -22.84 3.46
C GLU A 144 2.37 -23.91 3.82
N TYR A 145 2.83 -23.93 5.07
CA TYR A 145 3.59 -25.07 5.57
C TYR A 145 2.60 -26.18 5.94
N PRO A 146 2.67 -27.38 5.32
CA PRO A 146 1.92 -28.50 5.84
C PRO A 146 2.42 -28.79 7.25
N ILE A 147 1.54 -28.68 8.25
CA ILE A 147 1.83 -29.17 9.59
C ILE A 147 2.15 -30.66 9.42
N ARG A 148 3.42 -31.04 9.57
CA ARG A 148 3.76 -32.43 9.83
C ARG A 148 3.18 -32.75 11.20
N ALA A 149 1.96 -33.30 11.21
CA ALA A 149 1.46 -34.00 12.36
C ALA A 149 2.45 -35.14 12.60
N ASP A 150 3.27 -34.97 13.65
CA ASP A 150 4.14 -36.03 14.14
C ASP A 150 3.19 -37.14 14.63
N LEU A 151 2.97 -38.13 13.77
CA LEU A 151 2.40 -39.42 14.15
C LEU A 151 3.48 -40.12 14.99
N GLY A 152 3.64 -39.68 16.23
CA GLY A 152 4.38 -40.39 17.27
C GLY A 152 3.64 -41.69 17.56
N GLY A 153 4.00 -42.74 16.84
CA GLY A 153 3.42 -44.07 16.98
C GLY A 153 3.96 -44.84 18.18
N GLY A 154 3.19 -45.86 18.55
CA GLY A 154 3.66 -47.11 19.17
C GLY A 154 3.78 -47.11 20.67
#